data_AF-A0A150NND7-F1
#
_entry.id   AF-A0A150NND7-F1
#
_cell.length_a   1.000
_cell.length_b   1.000
_cell.length_c   1.000
_cell.angle_alpha   90.00
_cell.angle_beta   90.00
_cell.angle_gamma   90.00
#
_symmetry.space_group_name_H-M   'P 1'
#
loop_
_entity.id
_entity.type
_entity.pdbx_description
1 polymer ?
#
loop_
_entity_poly.entity_id
_entity_poly.type
_entity_poly.pdbx_seq_one_letter_code
_entity_poly.pdbx_strand_id
1 'polypeptide(L)' 'MLNLTYDEAVDISLEELEIMEAVDEPLWDELHRGWEEYIKIHGERVYDDEEDE' A
#
# COMPACT_ATOMS: atom_id res chain seq x y z
N MET A 1 -23.75 11.98 -10.34
CA MET A 1 -23.19 10.64 -10.08
C MET A 1 -22.37 10.28 -11.30
N LEU A 2 -21.12 9.84 -11.11
CA LEU A 2 -20.31 9.33 -12.22
C LEU A 2 -20.92 8.00 -12.67
N ASN A 3 -21.25 7.87 -13.95
CA ASN A 3 -21.79 6.63 -14.53
C ASN A 3 -20.63 5.88 -15.18
N LEU A 4 -19.73 5.34 -14.36
CA LEU A 4 -18.59 4.54 -14.80
C LEU A 4 -18.79 3.10 -14.35
N THR A 5 -18.36 2.16 -15.19
CA THR A 5 -18.15 0.77 -14.78
C THR A 5 -16.94 0.66 -13.85
N TYR A 6 -16.80 -0.49 -13.19
CA TYR A 6 -15.65 -0.74 -12.33
C TYR A 6 -14.33 -0.63 -13.11
N ASP A 7 -14.25 -1.27 -14.28
CA ASP A 7 -13.04 -1.28 -15.12
C ASP A 7 -12.67 0.13 -15.58
N GLU A 8 -13.64 0.93 -16.04
CA GLU A 8 -13.39 2.33 -16.42
C GLU A 8 -12.90 3.18 -15.24
N ALA A 9 -13.43 2.96 -14.04
CA ALA A 9 -12.96 3.68 -12.85
C ALA A 9 -11.55 3.25 -12.44
N VAL A 10 -11.22 1.97 -12.58
CA VAL A 10 -9.89 1.43 -12.30
C VAL A 10 -8.86 2.01 -13.26
N ASP A 11 -9.12 1.95 -14.57
CA ASP A 11 -8.20 2.47 -15.60
C ASP A 11 -7.90 3.95 -15.37
N ILE A 12 -8.92 4.78 -15.13
CA ILE A 12 -8.75 6.21 -14.81
C ILE A 12 -7.91 6.39 -13.54
N SER A 13 -8.19 5.62 -12.48
CA SER A 13 -7.46 5.75 -11.20
C SER A 13 -5.98 5.38 -11.34
N LEU A 14 -5.64 4.43 -12.21
CA LEU A 14 -4.25 4.03 -12.46
C LEU A 14 -3.49 5.09 -13.25
N GLU A 15 -4.11 5.67 -14.28
CA GLU A 15 -3.54 6.80 -15.03
C GLU A 15 -3.31 8.02 -14.12
N GLU A 16 -4.24 8.30 -13.20
CA GLU A 16 -4.08 9.37 -12.22
C GLU A 16 -2.93 9.11 -11.25
N LEU A 17 -2.80 7.88 -10.73
CA LEU A 17 -1.70 7.50 -9.84
C LEU A 17 -0.32 7.63 -10.50
N GLU A 18 -0.20 7.36 -11.80
CA GLU A 18 1.07 7.46 -12.54
C GLU A 18 1.63 8.90 -12.56
N ILE A 19 0.75 9.90 -12.58
CA ILE A 19 1.13 11.32 -12.64
C ILE A 19 1.18 11.99 -11.27
N MET A 20 0.77 11.30 -10.21
CA MET A 20 0.79 11.84 -8.85
C MET A 20 2.21 11.89 -8.30
N GLU A 21 2.58 13.04 -7.69
CA GLU A 21 3.83 13.20 -6.98
C GLU A 21 3.76 12.51 -5.62
N ALA A 22 4.77 11.70 -5.29
CA ALA A 22 4.89 11.09 -3.97
C ALA A 22 5.18 12.16 -2.93
N VAL A 23 4.41 12.14 -1.83
CA VAL A 23 4.58 13.07 -0.72
C VAL A 23 5.55 12.47 0.29
N ASP A 24 6.76 13.01 0.37
CA ASP A 24 7.81 12.60 1.31
C ASP A 24 7.68 13.35 2.65
N GLU A 25 6.67 12.96 3.43
CA GLU A 25 6.44 13.48 4.77
C GLU A 25 7.02 12.54 5.86
N PRO A 26 7.73 13.08 6.88
CA PRO A 26 8.30 12.26 7.97
C PRO A 26 7.28 11.40 8.73
N LEU A 27 6.00 11.77 8.67
CA LEU A 27 4.90 11.01 9.27
C LEU A 27 4.76 9.62 8.65
N TRP A 28 5.10 9.45 7.37
CA TRP A 28 5.03 8.14 6.70
C TRP A 28 6.00 7.14 7.32
N ASP A 29 7.22 7.56 7.63
CA ASP A 29 8.23 6.71 8.29
C ASP A 29 7.78 6.29 9.70
N GLU A 30 7.20 7.23 10.46
CA GLU A 30 6.69 6.94 11.81
C GLU A 30 5.50 5.99 11.77
N LEU A 31 4.59 6.19 10.81
CA LEU A 31 3.44 5.33 10.61
C LEU A 31 3.87 3.93 10.15
N HIS A 32 4.85 3.85 9.25
CA HIS A 32 5.41 2.59 8.77
C HIS A 32 6.02 1.79 9.92
N ARG A 33 6.84 2.43 10.76
CA ARG A 33 7.41 1.80 11.97
C ARG A 33 6.31 1.27 12.91
N GLY A 34 5.25 2.04 13.13
CA GLY A 34 4.13 1.60 13.97
C GLY A 34 3.36 0.42 13.37
N TRP A 35 3.23 0.38 12.05
CA TRP A 35 2.59 -0.73 11.34
C TRP A 35 3.42 -2.01 11.41
N GLU A 36 4.75 -1.93 11.23
CA GLU A 36 5.66 -3.06 11.40
C GLU A 36 5.60 -3.64 12.82
N GLU A 37 5.62 -2.77 13.85
CA GLU A 37 5.48 -3.19 15.24
C GLU A 37 4.13 -3.88 15.50
N TYR A 38 3.05 -3.35 14.92
CA TYR A 38 1.72 -3.93 15.05
C TYR A 38 1.63 -5.31 14.39
N ILE A 39 2.12 -5.45 13.15
CA ILE A 39 2.15 -6.72 12.42
C ILE A 39 3.01 -7.74 13.15
N LYS A 40 4.14 -7.34 13.71
CA LYS A 40 5.00 -8.26 14.47
C LYS A 40 4.26 -8.92 15.65
N ILE A 41 3.31 -8.21 16.26
CA ILE A 41 2.55 -8.69 17.43
C ILE A 41 1.25 -9.38 17.01
N HIS A 42 0.58 -8.89 15.95
CA HIS A 42 -0.80 -9.25 15.61
C HIS A 42 -0.98 -9.81 14.19
N GLY A 43 0.00 -9.60 13.31
CA GLY A 43 -0.02 -10.10 11.96
C GLY A 43 0.01 -11.62 11.93
N GLU A 44 -0.64 -12.19 10.93
CA GLU A 44 -0.44 -13.60 10.62
C GLU A 44 1.03 -13.82 10.29
N ARG A 45 1.60 -14.93 10.78
CA ARG A 45 2.98 -15.29 10.49
C ARG A 45 3.11 -15.60 9.01
N VAL A 46 3.51 -14.61 8.22
CA VAL A 46 4.05 -14.83 6.88
C VAL A 46 5.39 -15.50 7.11
N TYR A 47 5.49 -16.79 6.79
CA TYR A 47 6.80 -17.42 6.65
C TYR A 47 7.45 -16.70 5.47
N ASP A 48 8.53 -15.98 5.72
CA ASP A 48 9.43 -15.63 4.64
C ASP A 48 10.00 -16.98 4.19
N ASP A 49 9.47 -17.53 3.11
CA ASP A 49 9.88 -18.82 2.55
C ASP A 49 11.30 -18.74 1.92
N GLU A 50 12.08 -17.69 2.24
CA GLU A 50 13.41 -17.38 1.70
C GLU A 50 14.55 -17.53 2.74
N GLU A 51 14.37 -18.31 3.82
CA GLU A 51 15.46 -18.76 4.71
C GLU A 51 15.70 -20.29 4.61
N ASP A 52 15.68 -20.87 3.40
CA ASP A 52 16.06 -22.27 3.15
C ASP A 52 16.82 -22.45 1.79
N GLU A 53 17.84 -21.62 1.52
CA GLU A 53 18.93 -21.94 0.55
C GLU A 53 20.33 -21.60 1.08
#